data_AF-A0A378C4Z8-F1
#
_entry.id   AF-A0A378C4Z8-F1
#
_cell.length_a   1.000
_cell.length_b   1.000
_cell.length_c   1.000
_cell.angle_alpha   90.00
_cell.angle_beta   90.00
_cell.angle_gamma   90.00
#
_symmetry.space_group_name_H-M   'P 1'
#
loop_
_entity.id
_entity.type
_entity.pdbx_description
1 polymer ?
#
loop_
_entity_poly.entity_id
_entity_poly.type
_entity_poly.pdbx_seq_one_letter_code
_entity_poly.pdbx_strand_id
1 'polypeptide(L)'
;MASASTATATGGIATGEGTFVGKRAMLIVTAGGWAEHYSPRGSNGPIDDILFPIQHGMLFYPGFEVLPPLVFYRTDKTDAGQFADQCAALAERLDTLWQTEPIPFRRQNHGDYLIPSLTLRPELAPGQSGLAVHLRSE
;
A
#
# COMPACT_ATOMS: atom_id res chain seq x y z
N MET A 1 -14.95 -36.26 15.04
CA MET A 1 -15.91 -35.29 14.48
C MET A 1 -15.11 -34.19 13.80
N ALA A 2 -15.00 -34.23 12.47
CA ALA A 2 -14.44 -33.14 11.69
C ALA A 2 -15.60 -32.23 11.29
N SER A 3 -15.62 -31.01 11.81
CA SER A 3 -16.59 -29.99 11.42
C SER A 3 -16.20 -29.48 10.04
N ALA A 4 -16.92 -29.92 9.00
CA ALA A 4 -16.84 -29.35 7.67
C ALA A 4 -17.47 -27.96 7.70
N SER A 5 -16.65 -26.91 7.64
CA SER A 5 -17.13 -25.55 7.35
C SER A 5 -17.30 -25.46 5.84
N THR A 6 -18.55 -25.44 5.39
CA THR A 6 -18.92 -25.10 4.02
C THR A 6 -18.68 -23.62 3.80
N ALA A 7 -17.52 -23.27 3.24
CA ALA A 7 -17.31 -21.97 2.62
C ALA A 7 -17.96 -21.99 1.23
N THR A 8 -19.15 -21.40 1.12
CA THR A 8 -19.72 -21.01 -0.17
C THR A 8 -18.89 -19.86 -0.73
N ALA A 9 -17.88 -20.20 -1.52
CA ALA A 9 -17.06 -19.24 -2.26
C ALA A 9 -17.86 -18.66 -3.43
N THR A 10 -18.63 -17.61 -3.18
CA THR A 10 -19.17 -16.73 -4.22
C THR A 10 -18.07 -15.82 -4.75
N GLY A 11 -17.33 -16.32 -5.73
CA GLY A 11 -16.65 -15.59 -6.81
C GLY A 11 -15.84 -14.33 -6.47
N GLY A 12 -14.57 -14.52 -6.08
CA GLY A 12 -13.55 -13.46 -6.01
C GLY A 12 -12.52 -13.72 -4.91
N ILE A 13 -11.23 -13.45 -5.16
CA ILE A 13 -10.22 -13.43 -4.10
C ILE A 13 -10.46 -12.16 -3.28
N ALA A 14 -10.51 -12.30 -1.95
CA ALA A 14 -10.69 -11.17 -1.06
C ALA A 14 -9.40 -10.34 -0.94
N THR A 15 -9.56 -9.01 -0.93
CA THR A 15 -8.43 -8.09 -0.84
C THR A 15 -7.60 -8.38 0.42
N GLY A 16 -6.32 -8.75 0.22
CA GLY A 16 -5.39 -9.10 1.30
C GLY A 16 -5.30 -10.60 1.63
N GLU A 17 -5.99 -11.48 0.89
CA GLU A 17 -6.13 -12.91 1.20
C GLU A 17 -5.89 -13.81 -0.03
N GLY A 18 -4.95 -13.44 -0.90
CA GLY A 18 -4.69 -14.13 -2.17
C GLY A 18 -3.43 -15.00 -2.24
N THR A 19 -3.07 -15.42 -3.45
CA THR A 19 -1.95 -16.32 -3.78
C THR A 19 -0.58 -15.84 -3.29
N PHE A 20 -0.42 -14.55 -2.99
CA PHE A 20 0.85 -13.95 -2.57
C PHE A 20 0.97 -13.69 -1.07
N VAL A 21 0.04 -14.23 -0.26
CA VAL A 21 0.17 -14.23 1.21
C VAL A 21 1.52 -14.81 1.63
N GLY A 22 2.19 -14.11 2.56
CA GLY A 22 3.54 -14.45 3.03
C GLY A 22 4.68 -13.92 2.15
N LYS A 23 4.37 -13.17 1.08
CA LYS A 23 5.37 -12.47 0.26
C LYS A 23 5.30 -10.97 0.51
N ARG A 24 6.44 -10.30 0.34
CA ARG A 24 6.57 -8.83 0.41
C ARG A 24 6.73 -8.22 -0.98
N ALA A 25 6.18 -7.03 -1.16
CA ALA A 25 6.35 -6.24 -2.38
C ALA A 25 6.68 -4.78 -2.04
N MET A 26 7.53 -4.14 -2.82
CA MET A 26 7.92 -2.74 -2.66
C MET A 26 7.99 -2.07 -4.03
N LEU A 27 7.53 -0.82 -4.12
CA LEU A 27 7.71 0.01 -5.30
C LEU A 27 8.99 0.83 -5.18
N ILE A 28 9.77 0.90 -6.25
CA ILE A 28 10.86 1.86 -6.42
C ILE A 28 10.45 2.75 -7.61
N VAL A 29 10.31 4.05 -7.37
CA VAL A 29 9.70 4.99 -8.32
C VAL A 29 10.64 6.18 -8.52
N THR A 30 10.84 6.58 -9.78
CA THR A 30 11.52 7.82 -10.14
C THR A 30 10.53 8.80 -10.75
N ALA A 31 10.52 10.03 -10.25
CA ALA A 31 9.64 11.09 -10.70
C ALA A 31 10.43 12.35 -11.09
N GLY A 32 10.10 12.94 -12.24
CA GLY A 32 10.69 14.21 -12.68
C GLY A 32 10.23 15.43 -11.86
N GLY A 33 9.01 15.35 -11.29
CA GLY A 33 8.46 16.41 -10.44
C GLY A 33 9.20 16.58 -9.12
N TRP A 34 8.95 17.71 -8.44
CA TRP A 34 9.49 17.98 -7.12
C TRP A 34 8.63 17.32 -6.04
N ALA A 35 9.19 17.01 -4.88
CA ALA A 35 8.47 16.37 -3.79
C ALA A 35 7.24 17.19 -3.35
N GLU A 36 7.36 18.52 -3.35
CA GLU A 36 6.30 19.48 -3.00
C GLU A 36 5.10 19.40 -3.95
N HIS A 37 5.33 19.06 -5.22
CA HIS A 37 4.26 18.88 -6.20
C HIS A 37 3.36 17.69 -5.83
N TYR A 38 3.91 16.72 -5.09
CA TYR A 38 3.22 15.52 -4.61
C TYR A 38 2.89 15.56 -3.11
N SER A 39 2.92 16.75 -2.49
CA SER A 39 2.54 16.95 -1.10
C SER A 39 1.01 16.90 -0.92
N PRO A 40 0.47 16.88 0.32
CA PRO A 40 -0.97 16.91 0.59
C PRO A 40 -1.77 18.00 -0.12
N ARG A 41 -1.10 19.11 -0.51
CA ARG A 41 -1.70 20.25 -1.23
C ARG A 41 -0.98 20.56 -2.54
N GLY A 42 -0.11 19.66 -2.99
CA GLY A 42 0.63 19.80 -4.25
C GLY A 42 -0.28 19.61 -5.45
N SER A 43 0.08 20.23 -6.58
CA SER A 43 -0.76 20.22 -7.79
C SER A 43 -0.95 18.82 -8.39
N ASN A 44 -0.01 17.91 -8.16
CA ASN A 44 -0.09 16.54 -8.68
C ASN A 44 -0.91 15.62 -7.75
N GLY A 45 -1.19 16.07 -6.52
CA GLY A 45 -1.81 15.27 -5.47
C GLY A 45 -0.81 14.44 -4.66
N PRO A 46 -1.22 13.92 -3.48
CA PRO A 46 -0.34 13.18 -2.58
C PRO A 46 0.25 11.94 -3.26
N ILE A 47 1.55 11.69 -3.12
CA ILE A 47 2.20 10.55 -3.81
C ILE A 47 1.55 9.19 -3.45
N ASP A 48 1.19 9.00 -2.18
CA ASP A 48 0.60 7.74 -1.71
C ASP A 48 -0.81 7.53 -2.27
N ASP A 49 -1.57 8.60 -2.48
CA ASP A 49 -2.90 8.54 -3.12
C ASP A 49 -2.77 8.16 -4.60
N ILE A 50 -1.75 8.68 -5.30
CA ILE A 50 -1.44 8.33 -6.69
C ILE A 50 -1.01 6.87 -6.80
N LEU A 51 -0.24 6.37 -5.82
CA LEU A 51 0.25 4.99 -5.80
C LEU A 51 -0.78 3.99 -5.27
N PHE A 52 -1.88 4.44 -4.66
CA PHE A 52 -2.91 3.58 -4.08
C PHE A 52 -3.47 2.53 -5.04
N PRO A 53 -3.79 2.82 -6.32
CA PRO A 53 -4.28 1.79 -7.25
C PRO A 53 -3.29 0.64 -7.47
N ILE A 54 -1.98 0.92 -7.39
CA ILE A 54 -0.92 -0.08 -7.53
C ILE A 54 -0.74 -0.82 -6.20
N GLN A 55 -0.49 -0.08 -5.12
CA GLN A 55 -0.18 -0.66 -3.82
C GLN A 55 -1.37 -1.42 -3.23
N HIS A 56 -2.56 -0.81 -3.19
CA HIS A 56 -3.76 -1.47 -2.68
C HIS A 56 -4.38 -2.40 -3.73
N GLY A 57 -4.57 -1.91 -4.96
CA GLY A 57 -5.34 -2.61 -5.99
C GLY A 57 -4.60 -3.73 -6.71
N MET A 58 -3.26 -3.67 -6.82
CA MET A 58 -2.47 -4.68 -7.55
C MET A 58 -1.57 -5.51 -6.64
N LEU A 59 -1.01 -4.93 -5.58
CA LEU A 59 -0.09 -5.65 -4.67
C LEU A 59 -0.83 -6.24 -3.46
N PHE A 60 -1.56 -5.41 -2.71
CA PHE A 60 -2.28 -5.87 -1.53
C PHE A 60 -3.45 -6.79 -1.89
N TYR A 61 -4.16 -6.51 -2.98
CA TYR A 61 -5.28 -7.32 -3.46
C TYR A 61 -4.98 -8.83 -3.51
N PRO A 62 -3.94 -9.30 -4.22
CA PRO A 62 -3.56 -10.71 -4.23
C PRO A 62 -2.78 -11.19 -2.98
N GLY A 63 -2.65 -10.36 -1.93
CA GLY A 63 -2.16 -10.78 -0.61
C GLY A 63 -0.72 -10.43 -0.26
N PHE A 64 -0.03 -9.55 -1.01
CA PHE A 64 1.31 -9.11 -0.58
C PHE A 64 1.26 -8.29 0.72
N GLU A 65 2.28 -8.45 1.55
CA GLU A 65 2.69 -7.43 2.51
C GLU A 65 3.37 -6.28 1.74
N VAL A 66 2.66 -5.16 1.57
CA VAL A 66 3.15 -4.05 0.76
C VAL A 66 4.00 -3.13 1.62
N LEU A 67 5.27 -2.97 1.28
CA LEU A 67 6.18 -2.06 1.98
C LEU A 67 5.98 -0.61 1.52
N PRO A 68 6.30 0.40 2.36
CA PRO A 68 6.32 1.80 1.96
C PRO A 68 7.13 1.99 0.66
N PRO A 69 6.68 2.84 -0.29
CA PRO A 69 7.40 3.00 -1.55
C PRO A 69 8.74 3.71 -1.32
N LEU A 70 9.71 3.47 -2.19
CA LEU A 70 10.91 4.30 -2.29
C LEU A 70 10.74 5.21 -3.51
N VAL A 71 10.57 6.51 -3.28
CA VAL A 71 10.31 7.49 -4.36
C VAL A 71 11.44 8.50 -4.43
N PHE A 72 12.05 8.62 -5.60
CA PHE A 72 13.04 9.64 -5.92
C PHE A 72 12.43 10.73 -6.80
N TYR A 73 12.68 11.99 -6.43
CA TYR A 73 12.14 13.17 -7.11
C TYR A 73 13.21 13.93 -7.87
N ARG A 74 12.78 14.81 -8.80
CA ARG A 74 13.63 15.62 -9.67
C ARG A 74 14.65 14.81 -10.48
N THR A 75 14.29 13.58 -10.85
CA THR A 75 15.26 12.61 -11.37
C THR A 75 15.85 12.99 -12.72
N ASP A 76 15.19 13.85 -13.51
CA ASP A 76 15.67 14.36 -14.80
C ASP A 76 16.94 15.23 -14.69
N LYS A 77 17.31 15.64 -13.47
CA LYS A 77 18.47 16.51 -13.18
C LYS A 77 19.44 15.88 -12.17
N THR A 78 19.37 14.56 -11.99
CA THR A 78 20.23 13.83 -11.06
C THR A 78 21.70 14.01 -11.45
N ASP A 79 22.50 14.61 -10.55
CA ASP A 79 23.95 14.65 -10.66
C ASP A 79 24.60 13.46 -9.93
N ALA A 80 25.94 13.39 -9.95
CA ALA A 80 26.66 12.29 -9.32
C ALA A 80 26.45 12.23 -7.78
N GLY A 81 26.28 13.36 -7.12
CA GLY A 81 26.02 13.42 -5.68
C GLY A 81 24.62 12.90 -5.37
N GLN A 82 23.62 13.42 -6.08
CA GLN A 82 22.23 12.98 -5.93
C GLN A 82 22.06 11.49 -6.28
N PHE A 83 22.79 10.98 -7.27
CA PHE A 83 22.81 9.56 -7.59
C PHE A 83 23.40 8.71 -6.46
N ALA A 84 24.49 9.15 -5.83
CA ALA A 84 25.07 8.46 -4.68
C ALA A 84 24.08 8.42 -3.50
N ASP A 85 23.37 9.51 -3.24
CA ASP A 85 22.33 9.57 -2.21
C ASP A 85 21.18 8.59 -2.51
N GLN A 86 20.74 8.52 -3.77
CA GLN A 86 19.72 7.56 -4.23
C GLN A 86 20.18 6.12 -4.06
N CYS A 87 21.44 5.81 -4.38
CA CYS A 87 22.03 4.48 -4.16
C CYS A 87 22.06 4.12 -2.68
N ALA A 88 22.46 5.05 -1.81
CA ALA A 88 22.49 4.82 -0.37
C ALA A 88 21.09 4.55 0.19
N ALA A 89 20.10 5.36 -0.23
CA ALA A 89 18.71 5.16 0.16
C ALA A 89 18.14 3.83 -0.35
N LEU A 90 18.49 3.42 -1.58
CA LEU A 90 18.08 2.13 -2.13
C LEU A 90 18.71 0.96 -1.36
N ALA A 91 20.02 1.04 -1.06
CA ALA A 91 20.72 0.01 -0.30
C ALA A 91 20.08 -0.20 1.08
N GLU A 92 19.80 0.88 1.80
CA GLU A 92 19.12 0.82 3.11
C GLU A 92 17.77 0.10 2.99
N ARG A 93 16.95 0.45 2.00
CA ARG A 93 15.64 -0.20 1.80
C ARG A 93 15.75 -1.67 1.47
N LEU A 94 16.82 -2.10 0.79
CA LEU A 94 17.09 -3.50 0.48
C LEU A 94 17.54 -4.27 1.73
N ASP A 95 18.41 -3.67 2.54
CA ASP A 95 18.92 -4.26 3.78
C ASP A 95 17.80 -4.45 4.83
N THR A 96 16.79 -3.57 4.83
CA THR A 96 15.67 -3.64 5.77
C THR A 96 14.41 -4.31 5.23
N LEU A 97 14.43 -4.95 4.04
CA LEU A 97 13.23 -5.50 3.37
C LEU A 97 12.34 -6.38 4.28
N TRP A 98 12.95 -7.23 5.10
CA TRP A 98 12.24 -8.15 5.98
C TRP A 98 11.98 -7.60 7.39
N GLN A 99 12.44 -6.39 7.65
CA GLN A 99 12.35 -5.72 8.96
C GLN A 99 11.37 -4.54 8.92
N THR A 100 11.32 -3.82 7.80
CA THR A 100 10.41 -2.68 7.61
C THR A 100 8.96 -3.13 7.75
N GLU A 101 8.18 -2.39 8.52
CA GLU A 101 6.75 -2.65 8.69
C GLU A 101 6.00 -2.39 7.37
N PRO A 102 5.12 -3.31 6.93
CA PRO A 102 4.26 -3.07 5.78
C PRO A 102 3.26 -1.93 6.01
N ILE A 103 2.75 -1.35 4.93
CA ILE A 103 1.63 -0.41 4.97
C ILE A 103 0.42 -1.14 5.57
N PRO A 104 -0.23 -0.59 6.62
CA PRO A 104 -1.24 -1.32 7.39
C PRO A 104 -2.63 -1.25 6.72
N PHE A 105 -2.74 -1.74 5.49
CA PHE A 105 -4.03 -1.84 4.79
C PHE A 105 -5.00 -2.79 5.51
N ARG A 106 -6.26 -2.38 5.59
CA ARG A 106 -7.35 -3.19 6.18
C ARG A 106 -7.70 -4.35 5.26
N ARG A 107 -7.72 -5.57 5.79
CA ARG A 107 -8.16 -6.76 5.04
C ARG A 107 -9.68 -6.79 4.90
N GLN A 108 -10.16 -7.26 3.76
CA GLN A 108 -11.58 -7.19 3.42
C GLN A 108 -12.48 -8.05 4.33
N ASN A 109 -12.14 -9.33 4.54
CA ASN A 109 -13.04 -10.29 5.20
C ASN A 109 -12.73 -10.49 6.70
N HIS A 110 -11.96 -9.60 7.31
CA HIS A 110 -11.55 -9.71 8.71
C HIS A 110 -12.30 -8.76 9.66
N GLY A 111 -13.50 -8.32 9.26
CA GLY A 111 -14.43 -7.59 10.14
C GLY A 111 -14.32 -6.07 10.11
N ASP A 112 -13.42 -5.50 9.31
CA ASP A 112 -13.29 -4.04 9.12
C ASP A 112 -14.36 -3.49 8.14
N TYR A 113 -14.80 -4.31 7.18
CA TYR A 113 -15.79 -3.94 6.16
C TYR A 113 -17.11 -4.67 6.37
N LEU A 114 -18.22 -3.99 6.06
CA LEU A 114 -19.54 -4.61 5.98
C LEU A 114 -19.61 -5.49 4.72
N ILE A 115 -20.11 -6.72 4.86
CA ILE A 115 -20.32 -7.65 3.75
C ILE A 115 -21.83 -7.77 3.51
N PRO A 116 -22.32 -7.66 2.25
CA PRO A 116 -21.58 -7.64 0.99
C PRO A 116 -21.29 -6.24 0.42
N SER A 117 -21.62 -5.16 1.11
CA SER A 117 -21.47 -3.79 0.56
C SER A 117 -20.01 -3.37 0.36
N LEU A 118 -19.07 -4.02 1.03
CA LEU A 118 -17.64 -3.71 1.06
C LEU A 118 -17.34 -2.25 1.45
N THR A 119 -18.21 -1.68 2.28
CA THR A 119 -18.04 -0.35 2.87
C THR A 119 -17.42 -0.48 4.26
N LEU A 120 -16.48 0.41 4.61
CA LEU A 120 -15.87 0.41 5.95
C LEU A 120 -16.97 0.57 7.02
N ARG A 121 -16.85 -0.18 8.12
CA ARG A 121 -17.78 -0.06 9.24
C ARG A 121 -17.80 1.36 9.81
N PRO A 122 -18.97 1.90 10.18
CA PRO A 122 -19.10 3.29 10.61
C PRO A 122 -18.36 3.59 11.92
N GLU A 123 -18.07 2.57 12.73
CA GLU A 123 -17.27 2.72 13.95
C GLU A 123 -15.77 2.95 13.67
N LEU A 124 -15.29 2.60 12.47
CA LEU A 124 -13.90 2.75 12.06
C LEU A 124 -13.75 4.03 11.24
N ALA A 125 -12.79 4.88 11.62
CA ALA A 125 -12.56 6.20 11.00
C ALA A 125 -13.85 7.06 10.92
N PRO A 126 -14.54 7.32 12.05
CA PRO A 126 -15.85 7.96 12.06
C PRO A 126 -15.79 9.36 11.44
N GLY A 127 -16.72 9.63 10.52
CA GLY A 127 -16.81 10.91 9.80
C GLY A 127 -15.74 11.12 8.73
N GLN A 128 -14.87 10.14 8.48
CA GLN A 128 -13.84 10.21 7.45
C GLN A 128 -14.25 9.41 6.20
N SER A 129 -13.64 9.76 5.07
CA SER A 129 -13.83 9.07 3.78
C SER A 129 -12.56 9.24 2.91
N GLY A 130 -12.55 8.63 1.73
CA GLY A 130 -11.40 8.66 0.82
C GLY A 130 -10.40 7.54 1.10
N LEU A 131 -9.21 7.62 0.49
CA LEU A 131 -8.25 6.51 0.46
C LEU A 131 -7.66 6.18 1.84
N ALA A 132 -7.48 7.20 2.68
CA ALA A 132 -6.84 7.07 3.99
C ALA A 132 -7.61 6.16 4.96
N VAL A 133 -8.93 6.00 4.82
CA VAL A 133 -9.73 5.16 5.73
C VAL A 133 -9.39 3.67 5.61
N HIS A 134 -8.73 3.27 4.51
CA HIS A 134 -8.28 1.91 4.27
C HIS A 134 -6.99 1.55 5.00
N LEU A 135 -6.38 2.52 5.70
CA LEU A 135 -5.27 2.30 6.62
C LEU A 135 -5.80 2.08 8.03
N ARG A 136 -5.17 1.17 8.78
CA ARG A 136 -5.37 1.07 10.22
C ARG A 136 -4.63 2.22 10.90
N SER A 137 -5.36 2.98 11.71
CA SER A 137 -4.76 3.87 12.71
C SER A 137 -4.13 3.00 13.79
N GLU A 138 -2.94 3.37 14.27
CA GLU A 138 -2.41 2.85 15.54
C GLU A 138 -3.37 3.17 16.71
#